data_AF-A0AA88UR11-F1
#
_entry.id   AF-A0AA88UR11-F1
#
_cell.length_a   1.000
_cell.length_b   1.000
_cell.length_c   1.000
_cell.angle_alpha   90.00
_cell.angle_beta   90.00
_cell.angle_gamma   90.00
#
_symmetry.space_group_name_H-M   'P 1'
#
loop_
_entity.id
_entity.type
_entity.pdbx_description
1 polymer ?
#
loop_
_entity_poly.entity_id
_entity_poly.type
_entity_poly.pdbx_seq_one_letter_code
_entity_poly.pdbx_strand_id
1 'polypeptide(L)'
;MEKINLPPWKLPAVQTCVITSPPTDANCIVAFLDYEEPYITFCRPGEVRWVEQDYGTSLYEDDTLHAVTVSKGSIYGLTNRRELARLEVWDGIFVMNRLVADIPPKVYLADMIRECNYLVESCGEVFCVSMLFGVLNIAARKVEEIQVYRMDFSKGEWVRVDSLGEDRAFFVNGFGNMASCSASESGAEGNSIYFIDRDYRSLGVFNVEESSGVHVSLPSCPNMVHNLPTFWVMPKA
;
A
#
# COMPACT_ATOMS: atom_id res chain seq x y z
N MET A 1 26.01 3.08 6.94
CA MET A 1 24.56 3.37 7.10
C MET A 1 24.44 4.35 8.26
N GLU A 2 24.10 5.60 7.99
CA GLU A 2 23.88 6.62 9.01
C GLU A 2 22.55 6.36 9.71
N LYS A 3 22.50 6.51 11.03
CA LYS A 3 21.29 6.31 11.83
C LYS A 3 20.69 7.66 12.17
N ILE A 4 19.42 7.84 11.88
CA ILE A 4 18.65 9.03 12.26
C ILE A 4 17.87 8.70 13.51
N ASN A 5 18.01 9.55 14.54
CA ASN A 5 17.29 9.39 15.79
C ASN A 5 15.89 9.99 15.64
N LEU A 6 14.87 9.17 15.86
CA LEU A 6 13.48 9.59 15.95
C LEU A 6 13.05 9.66 17.42
N PRO A 7 12.01 10.45 17.77
CA PRO A 7 11.47 10.45 19.12
C PRO A 7 10.99 9.04 19.53
N PRO A 8 11.04 8.68 20.82
CA PRO A 8 10.57 7.38 21.28
C PRO A 8 9.12 7.11 20.85
N TRP A 9 8.91 6.00 20.14
CA TRP A 9 7.59 5.57 19.69
C TRP A 9 6.88 4.74 20.76
N LYS A 10 5.60 5.04 21.03
CA LYS A 10 4.81 4.38 22.10
C LYS A 10 3.45 3.86 21.64
N LEU A 11 3.11 4.03 20.37
CA LEU A 11 1.82 3.66 19.78
C LEU A 11 1.84 2.22 19.22
N PRO A 12 0.67 1.58 19.02
CA PRO A 12 0.58 0.15 18.68
C PRO A 12 1.22 -0.23 17.35
N ALA A 13 1.49 -1.53 17.18
CA ALA A 13 2.26 -2.09 16.07
C ALA A 13 1.50 -2.21 14.73
N VAL A 14 0.25 -1.75 14.65
CA VAL A 14 -0.66 -2.01 13.51
C VAL A 14 -0.73 -0.84 12.52
N GLN A 15 0.14 0.17 12.64
CA GLN A 15 0.07 1.38 11.83
C GLN A 15 0.87 1.28 10.52
N THR A 16 0.41 1.99 9.48
CA THR A 16 1.22 2.21 8.26
C THR A 16 2.29 3.24 8.55
N CYS A 17 3.53 3.00 8.16
CA CYS A 17 4.61 3.99 8.31
C CYS A 17 5.08 4.51 6.95
N VAL A 18 5.02 5.81 6.72
CA VAL A 18 5.48 6.42 5.48
C VAL A 18 6.58 7.43 5.73
N ILE A 19 7.47 7.56 4.74
CA ILE A 19 8.51 8.58 4.70
C ILE A 19 8.33 9.36 3.39
N THR A 20 8.10 10.67 3.48
CA THR A 20 7.70 11.48 2.30
C THR A 20 8.82 11.69 1.29
N SER A 21 10.07 11.71 1.74
CA SER A 21 11.27 11.91 0.91
C SER A 21 12.51 11.32 1.61
N PRO A 22 13.71 11.30 1.00
CA PRO A 22 14.90 10.80 1.67
C PRO A 22 15.07 11.43 3.05
N PRO A 23 15.42 10.67 4.11
CA PRO A 23 15.50 11.21 5.48
C PRO A 23 16.50 12.36 5.69
N THR A 24 17.37 12.61 4.71
CA THR A 24 18.31 13.74 4.66
C THR A 24 17.69 15.03 4.11
N ASP A 25 16.49 14.96 3.52
CA ASP A 25 15.73 16.11 3.06
C ASP A 25 15.10 16.84 4.26
N ALA A 26 15.27 18.17 4.32
CA ALA A 26 14.73 19.00 5.39
C ALA A 26 13.19 18.99 5.44
N ASN A 27 12.53 18.67 4.31
CA ASN A 27 11.08 18.55 4.21
C ASN A 27 10.58 17.11 4.41
N CYS A 28 11.47 16.17 4.70
CA CYS A 28 11.10 14.80 4.99
C CYS A 28 10.20 14.74 6.23
N ILE A 29 9.10 14.01 6.11
CA ILE A 29 8.18 13.72 7.20
C ILE A 29 8.15 12.20 7.36
N VAL A 30 8.36 11.74 8.59
CA VAL A 30 8.07 10.37 9.00
C VAL A 30 6.69 10.40 9.63
N ALA A 31 5.75 9.65 9.06
CA ALA A 31 4.37 9.64 9.52
C ALA A 31 3.86 8.22 9.70
N PHE A 32 3.03 8.04 10.71
CA PHE A 32 2.27 6.82 10.96
C PHE A 32 0.79 7.13 10.81
N LEU A 33 0.07 6.26 10.11
CA LEU A 33 -1.37 6.38 9.89
C LEU A 33 -2.07 5.21 10.54
N ASP A 34 -3.14 5.53 11.27
CA ASP A 34 -4.07 4.56 11.80
C ASP A 34 -5.11 4.16 10.73
N TYR A 35 -5.48 2.88 10.72
CA TYR A 35 -6.47 2.35 9.79
C TYR A 35 -7.90 2.39 10.37
N GLU A 36 -8.01 2.43 11.70
CA GLU A 36 -9.29 2.43 12.42
C GLU A 36 -9.81 3.85 12.64
N GLU A 37 -8.90 4.82 12.76
CA GLU A 37 -9.24 6.21 13.06
C GLU A 37 -8.51 7.18 12.10
N PRO A 38 -9.09 8.36 11.78
CA PRO A 38 -8.50 9.30 10.84
C PRO A 38 -7.38 10.16 11.48
N TYR A 39 -6.46 9.51 12.19
CA TYR A 39 -5.31 10.16 12.84
C TYR A 39 -4.00 9.87 12.12
N ILE A 40 -3.18 10.91 12.01
CA ILE A 40 -1.80 10.85 11.54
C ILE A 40 -0.88 11.31 12.67
N THR A 41 0.13 10.50 12.96
CA THR A 41 1.16 10.82 13.94
C THR A 41 2.50 10.96 13.23
N PHE A 42 3.10 12.15 13.28
CA PHE A 42 4.26 12.46 12.45
C PHE A 42 5.33 13.28 13.18
N CYS A 43 6.54 13.27 12.62
CA CYS A 43 7.63 14.17 12.96
C CYS A 43 8.56 14.36 11.75
N ARG A 44 9.40 15.38 11.81
CA ARG A 44 10.55 15.52 10.89
C ARG A 44 11.80 14.88 11.48
N PRO A 45 12.70 14.32 10.65
CA PRO A 45 14.02 13.88 11.10
C PRO A 45 14.72 14.95 11.95
N GLY A 46 15.15 14.58 13.16
CA GLY A 46 15.80 15.48 14.12
C GLY A 46 14.86 16.18 15.11
N GLU A 47 13.54 16.10 14.94
CA GLU A 47 12.59 16.55 15.96
C GLU A 47 12.58 15.59 17.17
N VAL A 48 12.16 16.11 18.33
CA VAL A 48 12.21 15.40 19.62
C VAL A 48 10.86 14.91 20.12
N ARG A 49 9.78 15.17 19.38
CA ARG A 49 8.41 14.77 19.74
C ARG A 49 7.60 14.37 18.51
N TRP A 50 6.65 13.47 18.73
CA TRP A 50 5.60 13.16 17.76
C TRP A 50 4.48 14.19 17.87
N VAL A 51 3.90 14.57 16.73
CA VAL A 51 2.68 15.36 16.63
C VAL A 51 1.59 14.43 16.13
N GLU A 52 0.53 14.28 16.92
CA GLU A 52 -0.68 13.57 16.52
C GLU A 52 -1.71 14.59 16.04
N GLN A 53 -2.38 14.26 14.95
CA GLN A 53 -3.34 15.15 14.30
C GLN A 53 -4.50 14.35 13.71
N ASP A 54 -5.71 14.81 13.93
CA ASP A 54 -6.90 14.39 13.18
C ASP A 54 -6.81 15.00 11.76
N TYR A 55 -6.91 14.16 10.73
CA TYR A 55 -6.98 14.58 9.32
C TYR A 55 -8.38 14.39 8.73
N GLY A 56 -9.32 13.87 9.52
CA GLY A 56 -10.71 13.71 9.14
C GLY A 56 -11.38 15.06 8.90
N THR A 57 -12.38 15.05 8.02
CA THR A 57 -13.13 16.25 7.63
C THR A 57 -14.37 16.46 8.48
N SER A 58 -14.69 15.56 9.43
CA SER A 58 -15.91 15.52 10.26
C SER A 58 -17.25 15.43 9.50
N LEU A 59 -17.22 15.51 8.16
CA LEU A 59 -18.39 15.50 7.30
C LEU A 59 -18.87 14.09 6.93
N TYR A 60 -18.02 13.07 7.12
CA TYR A 60 -18.29 11.68 6.74
C TYR A 60 -17.79 10.73 7.82
N GLU A 61 -18.59 9.73 8.18
CA GLU A 61 -18.26 8.67 9.15
C GLU A 61 -17.13 7.72 8.67
N ASP A 62 -16.47 8.02 7.55
CA ASP A 62 -15.65 7.06 6.80
C ASP A 62 -14.44 7.73 6.11
N ASP A 63 -13.72 8.54 6.89
CA ASP A 63 -12.54 9.30 6.44
C ASP A 63 -11.21 8.53 6.58
N THR A 64 -11.23 7.29 7.07
CA THR A 64 -10.00 6.51 7.28
C THR A 64 -9.38 6.03 5.97
N LEU A 65 -8.05 5.95 5.96
CA LEU A 65 -7.27 5.50 4.81
C LEU A 65 -6.82 4.05 5.02
N HIS A 66 -7.35 3.11 4.23
CA HIS A 66 -7.04 1.68 4.38
C HIS A 66 -5.79 1.21 3.59
N ALA A 67 -5.33 2.02 2.64
CA ALA A 67 -4.10 1.79 1.89
C ALA A 67 -3.42 3.13 1.66
N VAL A 68 -2.10 3.20 1.83
CA VAL A 68 -1.33 4.45 1.76
C VAL A 68 -0.04 4.22 0.97
N THR A 69 0.36 5.22 0.18
CA THR A 69 1.68 5.28 -0.44
C THR A 69 2.19 6.73 -0.50
N VAL A 70 3.46 6.91 -0.84
CA VAL A 70 4.06 8.23 -1.03
C VAL A 70 4.57 8.34 -2.45
N SER A 71 4.17 9.40 -3.15
CA SER A 71 4.75 9.75 -4.44
C SER A 71 5.10 11.23 -4.49
N LYS A 72 6.33 11.55 -4.94
CA LYS A 72 6.81 12.93 -5.12
C LYS A 72 6.57 13.81 -3.89
N GLY A 73 6.89 13.31 -2.69
CA GLY A 73 6.73 14.06 -1.44
C GLY A 73 5.32 14.10 -0.86
N SER A 74 4.32 13.56 -1.57
CA SER A 74 2.92 13.60 -1.14
C SER A 74 2.43 12.24 -0.69
N ILE A 75 1.64 12.23 0.39
CA ILE A 75 1.00 11.03 0.90
C ILE A 75 -0.33 10.86 0.16
N TYR A 76 -0.53 9.69 -0.43
CA TYR A 76 -1.76 9.30 -1.08
C TYR A 76 -2.38 8.13 -0.33
N GLY A 77 -3.70 8.12 -0.19
CA GLY A 77 -4.40 7.01 0.43
C GLY A 77 -5.74 6.70 -0.22
N LEU A 78 -6.23 5.48 -0.03
CA LEU A 78 -7.58 5.08 -0.43
C LEU A 78 -8.52 5.18 0.77
N THR A 79 -9.62 5.90 0.61
CA THR A 79 -10.72 5.89 1.57
C THR A 79 -11.47 4.56 1.49
N ASN A 80 -12.23 4.17 2.52
CA ASN A 80 -13.08 2.96 2.46
C ASN A 80 -14.15 2.99 1.36
N ARG A 81 -14.45 4.18 0.80
CA ARG A 81 -15.28 4.35 -0.40
C ARG A 81 -14.54 4.10 -1.71
N ARG A 82 -13.26 3.72 -1.66
CA ARG A 82 -12.38 3.47 -2.82
C ARG A 82 -12.02 4.73 -3.61
N GLU A 83 -12.14 5.90 -2.98
CA GLU A 83 -11.70 7.17 -3.54
C GLU A 83 -10.21 7.38 -3.22
N LEU A 84 -9.45 7.90 -4.19
CA LEU A 84 -8.11 8.40 -3.92
C LEU A 84 -8.18 9.73 -3.16
N ALA A 85 -7.51 9.80 -2.02
CA ALA A 85 -7.27 10.99 -1.25
C ALA A 85 -5.77 11.33 -1.22
N ARG A 86 -5.47 12.63 -1.12
CA ARG A 86 -4.12 13.14 -0.93
C ARG A 86 -4.07 13.90 0.40
N LEU A 87 -3.11 13.54 1.25
CA LEU A 87 -2.80 14.29 2.45
C LEU A 87 -1.68 15.29 2.13
N GLU A 88 -1.99 16.57 2.28
CA GLU A 88 -1.07 17.68 2.03
C GLU A 88 -0.86 18.49 3.30
N VAL A 89 0.36 19.00 3.49
CA VAL A 89 0.65 19.90 4.61
C VAL A 89 0.36 21.34 4.21
N TRP A 90 -0.57 21.97 4.90
CA TRP A 90 -0.93 23.38 4.78
C TRP A 90 -0.72 24.05 6.13
N ASP A 91 0.12 25.08 6.19
CA ASP A 91 0.44 25.81 7.44
C ASP A 91 0.83 24.89 8.64
N GLY A 92 1.55 23.81 8.34
CA GLY A 92 2.02 22.86 9.35
C GLY A 92 1.00 21.80 9.81
N ILE A 93 -0.22 21.80 9.25
CA ILE A 93 -1.23 20.77 9.48
C ILE A 93 -1.51 19.95 8.22
N PHE A 94 -1.83 18.67 8.38
CA PHE A 94 -2.31 17.83 7.29
C PHE A 94 -3.77 18.14 6.96
N VAL A 95 -4.07 18.30 5.68
CA VAL A 95 -5.42 18.45 5.15
C VAL A 95 -5.65 17.33 4.14
N MET A 96 -6.76 16.62 4.30
CA MET A 96 -7.17 15.58 3.36
C MET A 96 -7.96 16.19 2.19
N ASN A 97 -7.41 16.05 0.99
CA ASN A 97 -8.04 16.43 -0.25
C ASN A 97 -8.47 15.17 -1.02
N ARG A 98 -9.79 14.94 -1.12
CA ARG A 98 -10.35 13.85 -1.93
C ARG A 98 -10.27 14.21 -3.41
N LEU A 99 -9.67 13.34 -4.21
CA LEU A 99 -9.48 13.56 -5.65
C LEU A 99 -10.60 12.95 -6.51
N VAL A 100 -11.59 12.30 -5.87
CA VAL A 100 -12.79 11.65 -6.47
C VAL A 100 -12.45 10.88 -7.75
N ALA A 101 -11.58 9.89 -7.59
CA ALA A 101 -11.34 8.86 -8.58
C ALA A 101 -11.72 7.52 -7.94
N ASP A 102 -12.93 7.05 -8.25
CA ASP A 102 -13.36 5.72 -7.84
C ASP A 102 -12.62 4.67 -8.66
N ILE A 103 -12.08 3.66 -7.99
CA ILE A 103 -11.61 2.47 -8.69
C ILE A 103 -12.83 1.86 -9.40
N PRO A 104 -12.78 1.64 -10.74
CA PRO A 104 -13.92 1.16 -11.50
C PRO A 104 -14.59 -0.03 -10.81
N PRO A 105 -15.89 0.06 -10.48
CA PRO A 105 -16.57 -1.03 -9.81
C PRO A 105 -16.68 -2.21 -10.76
N LYS A 106 -16.37 -3.41 -10.26
CA LYS A 106 -16.84 -4.64 -10.90
C LYS A 106 -18.13 -5.07 -10.19
N VAL A 107 -19.18 -5.26 -10.97
CA VAL A 107 -20.40 -5.92 -10.50
C VAL A 107 -20.12 -7.41 -10.44
N TYR A 108 -19.85 -7.92 -9.25
CA TYR A 108 -19.78 -9.36 -9.03
C TYR A 108 -21.20 -9.89 -8.84
N LEU A 109 -21.55 -10.95 -9.56
CA LEU A 109 -22.88 -11.58 -9.48
C LEU A 109 -23.13 -12.33 -8.16
N ALA A 110 -22.22 -12.23 -7.18
CA ALA A 110 -22.33 -12.95 -5.91
C ALA A 110 -21.73 -12.14 -4.75
N ASP A 111 -22.42 -12.15 -3.60
CA ASP A 111 -21.96 -11.66 -2.27
C ASP A 111 -20.77 -12.44 -1.69
N MET A 112 -20.01 -13.15 -2.54
CA MET A 112 -19.05 -14.18 -2.16
C MET A 112 -17.61 -13.83 -2.54
N ILE A 113 -17.31 -12.55 -2.82
CA ILE A 113 -15.96 -12.07 -3.14
C ILE A 113 -15.61 -10.91 -2.20
N ARG A 114 -14.43 -10.98 -1.59
CA ARG A 114 -13.83 -9.86 -0.86
C ARG A 114 -12.79 -9.19 -1.75
N GLU A 115 -12.92 -7.89 -1.95
CA GLU A 115 -11.92 -7.06 -2.63
C GLU A 115 -11.00 -6.40 -1.59
N CYS A 116 -9.69 -6.46 -1.81
CA CYS A 116 -8.69 -5.70 -1.05
C CYS A 116 -7.88 -4.86 -2.04
N ASN A 117 -7.74 -3.57 -1.75
CA ASN A 117 -6.99 -2.64 -2.58
C ASN A 117 -5.71 -2.21 -1.87
N TYR A 118 -4.60 -2.17 -2.63
CA TYR A 118 -3.29 -1.78 -2.12
C TYR A 118 -2.70 -0.69 -3.01
N LEU A 119 -2.11 0.34 -2.41
CA LEU A 119 -1.40 1.38 -3.15
C LEU A 119 0.08 1.08 -3.23
N VAL A 120 0.64 1.21 -4.43
CA VAL A 120 2.06 1.02 -4.71
C VAL A 120 2.56 2.23 -5.48
N GLU A 121 3.61 2.88 -4.97
CA GLU A 121 4.35 3.87 -5.75
C GLU A 121 5.47 3.17 -6.53
N SER A 122 5.63 3.57 -7.79
CA SER A 122 6.74 3.11 -8.63
C SER A 122 7.11 4.18 -9.64
N CYS A 123 8.38 4.61 -9.62
CA CYS A 123 8.95 5.58 -10.56
C CYS A 123 8.15 6.90 -10.69
N GLY A 124 7.57 7.40 -9.60
CA GLY A 124 6.77 8.62 -9.59
C GLY A 124 5.33 8.47 -10.10
N GLU A 125 4.89 7.24 -10.36
CA GLU A 125 3.51 6.87 -10.68
C GLU A 125 2.86 6.13 -9.49
N VAL A 126 1.54 6.25 -9.35
CA VAL A 126 0.77 5.59 -8.29
C VAL A 126 -0.11 4.51 -8.91
N PHE A 127 0.00 3.30 -8.37
CA PHE A 127 -0.75 2.13 -8.78
C PHE A 127 -1.68 1.66 -7.67
N CYS A 128 -2.83 1.13 -8.05
CA CYS A 128 -3.70 0.36 -7.19
C CYS A 128 -3.69 -1.10 -7.65
N VAL A 129 -3.27 -2.01 -6.76
CA VAL A 129 -3.39 -3.46 -6.95
C VAL A 129 -4.66 -3.90 -6.23
N SER A 130 -5.69 -4.28 -6.99
CA SER A 130 -6.94 -4.83 -6.48
C SER A 130 -6.87 -6.36 -6.51
N MET A 131 -7.03 -6.99 -5.35
CA MET A 131 -7.03 -8.43 -5.18
C MET A 131 -8.40 -8.93 -4.75
N LEU A 132 -8.93 -9.89 -5.51
CA LEU A 132 -10.21 -10.52 -5.24
C LEU A 132 -9.99 -11.88 -4.57
N PHE A 133 -10.68 -12.10 -3.46
CA PHE A 133 -10.63 -13.35 -2.71
C PHE A 133 -12.00 -14.02 -2.67
N GLY A 134 -12.05 -15.32 -2.94
CA GLY A 134 -13.27 -16.12 -2.75
C GLY A 134 -13.63 -16.27 -1.26
N VAL A 135 -14.89 -16.03 -0.90
CA VAL A 135 -15.38 -16.08 0.49
C VAL A 135 -15.78 -17.49 0.94
N LEU A 136 -16.05 -18.42 0.00
CA LEU A 136 -16.55 -19.76 0.30
C LEU A 136 -15.52 -20.69 0.98
N ASN A 137 -14.22 -20.44 0.81
CA ASN A 137 -13.15 -21.20 1.47
C ASN A 137 -12.48 -20.34 2.54
N ILE A 138 -13.13 -20.20 3.70
CA ILE A 138 -12.60 -19.46 4.87
C ILE A 138 -11.18 -19.96 5.25
N ALA A 139 -10.91 -21.25 5.03
CA ALA A 139 -9.65 -21.91 5.35
C ALA A 139 -8.56 -21.82 4.25
N ALA A 140 -8.86 -21.23 3.09
CA ALA A 140 -7.89 -21.19 1.98
C ALA A 140 -7.95 -19.91 1.14
N ARG A 141 -8.63 -18.84 1.61
CA ARG A 141 -8.88 -17.53 0.98
C ARG A 141 -8.05 -17.25 -0.26
N LYS A 142 -8.38 -17.93 -1.35
CA LYS A 142 -7.53 -17.99 -2.54
C LYS A 142 -7.73 -16.70 -3.31
N VAL A 143 -6.63 -16.18 -3.87
CA VAL A 143 -6.71 -15.10 -4.84
C VAL A 143 -7.35 -15.64 -6.11
N GLU A 144 -8.52 -15.12 -6.44
CA GLU A 144 -9.29 -15.48 -7.65
C GLU A 144 -8.88 -14.62 -8.83
N GLU A 145 -8.64 -13.33 -8.59
CA GLU A 145 -8.26 -12.37 -9.62
C GLU A 145 -7.39 -11.26 -9.02
N ILE A 146 -6.41 -10.79 -9.78
CA ILE A 146 -5.62 -9.60 -9.49
C ILE A 146 -5.79 -8.63 -10.65
N GLN A 147 -6.03 -7.37 -10.32
CA GLN A 147 -6.11 -6.28 -11.29
C GLN A 147 -5.20 -5.14 -10.87
N VAL A 148 -4.62 -4.49 -11.86
CA VAL A 148 -3.78 -3.33 -11.63
C VAL A 148 -4.35 -2.13 -12.34
N TYR A 149 -4.41 -1.03 -11.61
CA TYR A 149 -4.81 0.27 -12.10
C TYR A 149 -3.67 1.26 -11.88
N ARG A 150 -3.44 2.14 -12.84
CA ARG A 150 -2.58 3.30 -12.69
C ARG A 150 -3.45 4.56 -12.56
N MET A 151 -3.12 5.43 -11.61
CA MET A 151 -3.79 6.72 -11.50
C MET A 151 -3.34 7.67 -12.62
N ASP A 152 -4.27 8.14 -13.44
CA ASP A 152 -4.07 9.26 -14.35
C ASP A 152 -4.49 10.55 -13.65
N PHE A 153 -3.53 11.22 -12.99
CA PHE A 153 -3.77 12.48 -12.28
C PHE A 153 -4.24 13.62 -13.19
N SER A 154 -3.97 13.56 -14.50
CA SER A 154 -4.41 14.61 -15.42
C SER A 154 -5.91 14.57 -15.68
N LYS A 155 -6.50 13.37 -15.60
CA LYS A 155 -7.93 13.12 -15.81
C LYS A 155 -8.70 12.83 -14.52
N GLY A 156 -7.99 12.52 -13.43
CA GLY A 156 -8.64 12.10 -12.19
C GLY A 156 -9.26 10.71 -12.30
N GLU A 157 -8.64 9.77 -13.02
CA GLU A 157 -9.22 8.45 -13.25
C GLU A 157 -8.21 7.30 -13.05
N TRP A 158 -8.71 6.14 -12.61
CA TRP A 158 -7.94 4.91 -12.56
C TRP A 158 -8.00 4.19 -13.91
N VAL A 159 -6.85 4.03 -14.55
CA VAL A 159 -6.72 3.34 -15.84
C VAL A 159 -6.19 1.93 -15.60
N ARG A 160 -6.95 0.91 -16.00
CA ARG A 160 -6.48 -0.49 -15.95
C ARG A 160 -5.22 -0.62 -16.81
N VAL A 161 -4.20 -1.29 -16.28
CA VAL A 161 -2.99 -1.62 -17.03
C VAL A 161 -2.89 -3.13 -17.18
N ASP A 162 -2.46 -3.56 -18.36
CA ASP A 162 -2.22 -4.97 -18.67
C ASP A 162 -0.74 -5.35 -18.55
N SER A 163 0.12 -4.38 -18.15
CA SER A 163 1.55 -4.58 -17.90
C SER A 163 2.10 -3.50 -16.95
N LEU A 164 3.03 -3.87 -16.09
CA LEU A 164 3.87 -2.97 -15.28
C LEU A 164 5.15 -2.56 -16.03
N GLY A 165 5.44 -3.21 -17.16
CA GLY A 165 6.71 -3.14 -17.87
C GLY A 165 7.74 -4.14 -17.36
N GLU A 166 8.77 -4.38 -18.18
CA GLU A 166 9.76 -5.45 -17.98
C GLU A 166 10.66 -5.24 -16.75
N ASP A 167 10.77 -4.02 -16.22
CA ASP A 167 11.68 -3.71 -15.11
C ASP A 167 10.96 -3.36 -13.80
N ARG A 168 9.67 -3.66 -13.66
CA ARG A 168 8.93 -3.40 -12.42
C ARG A 168 8.46 -4.70 -11.77
N ALA A 169 8.75 -4.84 -10.49
CA ALA A 169 8.16 -5.86 -9.62
C ALA A 169 7.50 -5.19 -8.42
N PHE A 170 6.26 -5.58 -8.12
CA PHE A 170 5.50 -5.07 -6.96
C PHE A 170 5.44 -6.13 -5.87
N PHE A 171 5.51 -5.69 -4.62
CA PHE A 171 5.47 -6.52 -3.43
C PHE A 171 4.34 -6.02 -2.54
N VAL A 172 3.29 -6.83 -2.43
CA VAL A 172 2.08 -6.47 -1.70
C VAL A 172 1.81 -7.43 -0.54
N ASN A 173 1.14 -6.94 0.50
CA ASN A 173 0.86 -7.71 1.70
C ASN A 173 -0.46 -7.25 2.33
N GLY A 174 -1.08 -8.10 3.16
CA GLY A 174 -2.31 -7.75 3.87
C GLY A 174 -2.14 -6.70 4.96
N PHE A 175 -0.89 -6.39 5.37
CA PHE A 175 -0.56 -5.45 6.44
C PHE A 175 0.72 -4.66 6.10
N GLY A 176 0.80 -3.41 6.53
CA GLY A 176 1.99 -2.58 6.36
C GLY A 176 2.13 -1.96 4.97
N ASN A 177 3.36 -1.56 4.61
CA ASN A 177 3.64 -0.86 3.36
C ASN A 177 3.88 -1.82 2.20
N MET A 178 3.38 -1.44 1.03
CA MET A 178 3.72 -2.09 -0.23
C MET A 178 5.04 -1.52 -0.76
N ALA A 179 5.72 -2.26 -1.62
CA ALA A 179 6.96 -1.82 -2.24
C ALA A 179 6.97 -2.11 -3.74
N SER A 180 7.76 -1.34 -4.48
CA SER A 180 8.17 -1.67 -5.83
C SER A 180 9.70 -1.62 -5.93
N CYS A 181 10.25 -2.35 -6.90
CA CYS A 181 11.68 -2.27 -7.22
C CYS A 181 11.94 -2.51 -8.71
N SER A 182 13.17 -2.20 -9.13
CA SER A 182 13.70 -2.63 -10.42
C SER A 182 13.86 -4.14 -10.42
N ALA A 183 13.25 -4.81 -11.40
CA ALA A 183 13.32 -6.26 -11.54
C ALA A 183 14.75 -6.70 -11.88
N SER A 184 15.40 -5.99 -12.82
CA SER A 184 16.76 -6.26 -13.26
C SER A 184 17.81 -6.08 -12.16
N GLU A 185 17.63 -5.08 -11.26
CA GLU A 185 18.56 -4.86 -10.14
C GLU A 185 18.33 -5.82 -8.97
N SER A 186 17.08 -6.24 -8.73
CA SER A 186 16.73 -7.11 -7.60
C SER A 186 16.79 -8.60 -7.92
N GLY A 187 16.88 -8.97 -9.20
CA GLY A 187 16.70 -10.34 -9.66
C GLY A 187 15.26 -10.86 -9.56
N ALA A 188 14.30 -9.97 -9.29
CA ALA A 188 12.88 -10.29 -9.38
C ALA A 188 12.45 -10.45 -10.85
N GLU A 189 11.31 -11.11 -11.05
CA GLU A 189 10.69 -11.19 -12.36
C GLU A 189 10.02 -9.84 -12.69
N GLY A 190 10.32 -9.34 -13.87
CA GLY A 190 9.65 -8.16 -14.43
C GLY A 190 8.17 -8.41 -14.65
N ASN A 191 7.39 -7.34 -14.63
CA ASN A 191 5.95 -7.40 -14.84
C ASN A 191 5.19 -8.29 -13.82
N SER A 192 5.75 -8.46 -12.62
CA SER A 192 5.23 -9.39 -11.61
C SER A 192 4.80 -8.72 -10.31
N ILE A 193 3.79 -9.32 -9.68
CA ILE A 193 3.28 -8.97 -8.35
C ILE A 193 3.54 -10.15 -7.41
N TYR A 194 4.38 -9.91 -6.42
CA TYR A 194 4.68 -10.82 -5.33
C TYR A 194 3.76 -10.51 -4.15
N PHE A 195 3.14 -11.53 -3.58
CA PHE A 195 2.25 -11.35 -2.44
C PHE A 195 2.28 -12.53 -1.50
N ILE A 196 1.99 -12.26 -0.23
CA ILE A 196 1.86 -13.30 0.78
C ILE A 196 0.38 -13.62 0.93
N ASP A 197 0.03 -14.91 0.83
CA ASP A 197 -1.35 -15.35 1.06
C ASP A 197 -1.80 -15.01 2.50
N ARG A 198 -3.10 -14.86 2.73
CA ARG A 198 -3.69 -14.44 4.01
C ARG A 198 -3.37 -15.38 5.17
N ASP A 199 -3.04 -16.64 4.88
CA ASP A 199 -2.58 -17.60 5.89
C ASP A 199 -1.09 -17.45 6.23
N TYR A 200 -0.39 -16.51 5.58
CA TYR A 200 1.05 -16.26 5.65
C TYR A 200 1.91 -17.47 5.35
N ARG A 201 1.38 -18.40 4.55
CA ARG A 201 2.00 -19.71 4.32
C ARG A 201 2.60 -19.91 2.94
N SER A 202 2.40 -18.96 2.05
CA SER A 202 2.85 -19.10 0.68
C SER A 202 3.15 -17.73 0.08
N LEU A 203 4.17 -17.72 -0.76
CA LEU A 203 4.46 -16.64 -1.68
C LEU A 203 3.71 -16.92 -2.99
N GLY A 204 2.82 -16.02 -3.37
CA GLY A 204 2.21 -15.97 -4.69
C GLY A 204 2.98 -15.01 -5.59
N VAL A 205 3.11 -15.39 -6.86
CA VAL A 205 3.63 -14.55 -7.93
C VAL A 205 2.57 -14.48 -9.03
N PHE A 206 2.28 -13.28 -9.50
CA PHE A 206 1.32 -13.02 -10.55
C PHE A 206 1.95 -12.11 -11.60
N ASN A 207 2.10 -12.60 -12.83
CA ASN A 207 2.52 -11.79 -13.96
C ASN A 207 1.29 -11.06 -14.55
N VAL A 208 1.39 -9.75 -14.78
CA VAL A 208 0.23 -8.93 -15.16
C VAL A 208 -0.24 -9.18 -16.60
N GLU A 209 0.65 -9.55 -17.51
CA GLU A 209 0.31 -9.86 -18.91
C GLU A 209 -0.31 -11.26 -19.05
N GLU A 210 0.15 -12.21 -18.24
CA GLU A 210 -0.38 -13.57 -18.24
C GLU A 210 -1.73 -13.61 -17.52
N SER A 211 -2.81 -13.60 -18.31
CA SER A 211 -4.17 -13.86 -17.82
C SER A 211 -4.37 -15.31 -17.32
N SER A 212 -3.30 -16.12 -17.28
CA SER A 212 -3.28 -17.51 -16.84
C SER A 212 -2.63 -17.68 -15.47
N GLY A 213 -3.40 -17.35 -14.43
CA GLY A 213 -3.27 -17.98 -13.11
C GLY A 213 -2.20 -17.43 -12.18
N VAL A 214 -2.59 -17.25 -10.91
CA VAL A 214 -1.65 -17.02 -9.81
C VAL A 214 -0.72 -18.23 -9.68
N HIS A 215 0.58 -18.02 -9.87
CA HIS A 215 1.61 -19.02 -9.60
C HIS A 215 1.98 -18.97 -8.11
N VAL A 216 1.49 -19.93 -7.33
CA VAL A 216 1.91 -20.09 -5.94
C VAL A 216 3.13 -20.99 -5.91
N SER A 217 4.30 -20.41 -5.70
CA SER A 217 5.54 -21.17 -5.53
C SER A 217 6.34 -20.56 -4.40
N LEU A 218 6.20 -21.19 -3.22
CA LEU A 218 7.26 -21.58 -2.29
C LEU A 218 6.58 -22.01 -0.98
N PRO A 219 6.90 -23.19 -0.41
CA PRO A 219 6.44 -23.51 0.93
C PRO A 219 7.03 -22.49 1.91
N SER A 220 6.18 -21.83 2.68
CA SER A 220 6.63 -21.04 3.83
C SER A 220 7.52 -21.88 4.74
N CYS A 221 8.43 -21.21 5.45
CA CYS A 221 9.21 -21.85 6.50
C CYS A 221 8.25 -22.55 7.47
N PRO A 222 8.42 -23.86 7.76
CA PRO A 222 7.49 -24.64 8.57
C PRO A 222 7.31 -24.15 10.02
N ASN A 223 8.11 -23.16 10.43
CA ASN A 223 8.09 -22.55 11.76
C ASN A 223 7.52 -21.11 11.78
N MET A 224 6.88 -20.62 10.72
CA MET A 224 6.25 -19.29 10.76
C MET A 224 5.07 -19.27 11.73
N VAL A 225 5.21 -18.49 12.80
CA VAL A 225 4.16 -18.26 13.79
C VAL A 225 3.05 -17.43 13.15
N HIS A 226 1.80 -17.83 13.37
CA HIS A 226 0.62 -17.08 12.93
C HIS A 226 0.61 -15.65 13.50
N ASN A 227 0.15 -14.68 12.70
CA ASN A 227 -0.08 -13.27 13.09
C ASN A 227 1.17 -12.40 13.34
N LEU A 228 2.34 -12.75 12.79
CA LEU A 228 3.45 -11.80 12.77
C LEU A 228 3.25 -10.76 11.65
N PRO A 229 3.51 -9.47 11.90
CA PRO A 229 3.53 -8.47 10.84
C PRO A 229 4.61 -8.85 9.82
N THR A 230 4.19 -9.20 8.61
CA THR A 230 5.09 -9.43 7.48
C THR A 230 5.44 -8.10 6.84
N PHE A 231 6.73 -7.89 6.56
CA PHE A 231 7.22 -6.69 5.89
C PHE A 231 8.24 -7.09 4.83
N TRP A 232 8.24 -6.36 3.72
CA TRP A 232 9.21 -6.55 2.65
C TRP A 232 10.48 -5.77 2.97
N VAL A 233 11.63 -6.45 2.95
CA VAL A 233 12.94 -5.79 3.01
C VAL A 233 13.60 -5.98 1.66
N MET A 234 13.63 -4.92 0.88
CA MET A 234 14.33 -4.93 -0.40
C MET A 234 15.80 -4.56 -0.14
N PRO A 235 16.77 -5.38 -0.60
CA PRO A 235 18.16 -4.97 -0.59
C PRO A 235 18.31 -3.70 -1.42
N LYS A 236 19.19 -2.80 -0.98
CA LYS A 236 19.57 -1.65 -1.83
C LYS A 236 20.34 -2.18 -3.03
N ALA A 237 19.98 -1.70 -4.21
CA ALA A 237 20.90 -1.63 -5.35
C ALA A 237 22.07 -0.68 -5.00
#